data_AF-A0A246E218-F1
#
_entry.id   AF-A0A246E218-F1
#
_cell.length_a   1.000
_cell.length_b   1.000
_cell.length_c   1.000
_cell.angle_alpha   90.00
_cell.angle_beta   90.00
_cell.angle_gamma   90.00
#
_symmetry.space_group_name_H-M   'P 1'
#
loop_
_entity.id
_entity.type
_entity.pdbx_description
1 polymer ?
#
loop_
_entity_poly.entity_id
_entity_poly.type
_entity_poly.pdbx_seq_one_letter_code
_entity_poly.pdbx_strand_id
1 'polypeptide(L)'
;MDGVTVIDHPLVQHKLTIMRRKETSTGSFRRLLREISTLLCYEVTRDLELTMATIETPLQTMDSPILEGKKLVFASILRAGNGLLEGMLDLVPSARVSHIGVYRDHETLQPVEYYFKAPEDVAERLIIVVDPMLATGNSSIAAIDKLKERGAHNIRFLCLLAAPEGIRNFRAAHPDVPVFTAAIDSHLNEKGYIMPGLGDAGDRMYGTK
;
A
#
# COMPACT_ATOMS: atom_id res chain seq x y z
N MET A 1 -9.30 -15.98 3.31
CA MET A 1 -7.97 -16.24 2.76
C MET A 1 -6.98 -15.84 3.84
N ASP A 2 -6.17 -16.76 4.33
CA ASP A 2 -5.29 -16.47 5.47
C ASP A 2 -4.24 -15.40 5.12
N GLY A 3 -4.06 -14.43 6.02
CA GLY A 3 -3.18 -13.28 5.83
C GLY A 3 -3.68 -12.25 4.81
N VAL A 4 -4.99 -12.23 4.51
CA VAL A 4 -5.61 -11.22 3.65
C VAL A 4 -6.80 -10.59 4.37
N THR A 5 -6.78 -9.27 4.50
CA THR A 5 -7.83 -8.46 5.10
C THR A 5 -8.50 -7.59 4.04
N VAL A 6 -9.82 -7.74 3.88
CA VAL A 6 -10.62 -6.87 3.03
C VAL A 6 -11.20 -5.75 3.88
N ILE A 7 -10.94 -4.51 3.49
CA ILE A 7 -11.43 -3.31 4.15
C ILE A 7 -12.77 -2.92 3.52
N ASP A 8 -13.86 -3.33 4.15
CA ASP A 8 -15.24 -3.24 3.65
C ASP A 8 -16.01 -2.02 4.18
N HIS A 9 -15.32 -1.04 4.77
CA HIS A 9 -15.94 0.18 5.29
C HIS A 9 -16.81 0.88 4.22
N PRO A 10 -18.05 1.29 4.52
CA PRO A 10 -18.99 1.81 3.52
C PRO A 10 -18.46 3.00 2.69
N LEU A 11 -17.71 3.93 3.31
CA LEU A 11 -17.10 5.05 2.59
C LEU A 11 -15.99 4.62 1.62
N VAL A 12 -15.24 3.55 1.95
CA VAL A 12 -14.25 2.97 1.04
C VAL A 12 -14.96 2.39 -0.17
N GLN A 13 -16.00 1.57 0.05
CA GLN A 13 -16.77 0.92 -1.01
C GLN A 13 -17.50 1.93 -1.92
N HIS A 14 -18.09 2.97 -1.33
CA HIS A 14 -18.74 4.05 -2.07
C HIS A 14 -17.76 4.81 -2.98
N LYS A 15 -16.62 5.25 -2.44
CA LYS A 15 -15.60 5.97 -3.20
C LYS A 15 -14.96 5.09 -4.26
N LEU A 16 -14.69 3.82 -3.94
CA LEU A 16 -14.17 2.85 -4.89
C LEU A 16 -15.11 2.65 -6.08
N THR A 17 -16.42 2.60 -5.84
CA THR A 17 -17.44 2.53 -6.91
C THR A 17 -17.33 3.74 -7.85
N ILE A 18 -17.17 4.94 -7.32
CA ILE A 18 -16.97 6.15 -8.15
C ILE A 18 -15.65 6.09 -8.92
N MET A 19 -14.58 5.59 -8.29
CA MET A 19 -13.29 5.41 -8.97
C MET A 19 -13.39 4.42 -10.13
N ARG A 20 -14.17 3.34 -10.01
CA ARG A 20 -14.36 2.35 -11.10
C ARG A 20 -15.07 2.91 -12.33
N ARG A 21 -15.84 3.99 -12.21
CA ARG A 21 -16.53 4.61 -13.36
C ARG A 21 -15.51 5.09 -14.39
N LYS A 22 -15.75 4.75 -15.66
CA LYS A 22 -14.87 5.10 -16.78
C LYS A 22 -14.79 6.62 -16.98
N GLU A 23 -15.87 7.32 -16.66
CA GLU A 23 -16.03 8.77 -16.84
C GLU A 23 -15.36 9.59 -15.72
N THR A 24 -14.90 8.96 -14.64
CA THR A 24 -14.22 9.67 -13.55
C THR A 24 -12.89 10.25 -14.04
N SER A 25 -12.83 11.59 -14.06
CA SER A 25 -11.66 12.36 -14.53
C SER A 25 -10.41 12.09 -13.70
N THR A 26 -9.24 12.34 -14.27
CA THR A 26 -7.92 12.20 -13.61
C THR A 26 -7.86 12.94 -12.27
N GLY A 27 -8.34 14.19 -12.22
CA GLY A 27 -8.38 14.98 -10.99
C GLY A 27 -9.28 14.35 -9.91
N SER A 28 -10.45 13.86 -10.31
CA SER A 28 -11.37 13.18 -9.38
C SER A 28 -10.82 11.82 -8.93
N PHE A 29 -10.20 11.05 -9.82
CA PHE A 29 -9.58 9.77 -9.49
C PHE A 29 -8.46 9.96 -8.47
N ARG A 30 -7.57 10.94 -8.67
CA ARG A 30 -6.49 11.26 -7.74
C ARG A 30 -7.01 11.69 -6.37
N ARG A 31 -8.04 12.54 -6.34
CA ARG A 31 -8.67 12.97 -5.08
C ARG A 31 -9.30 11.78 -4.34
N LEU A 32 -10.08 10.95 -5.03
CA LEU A 32 -10.71 9.77 -4.44
C LEU A 32 -9.68 8.76 -3.93
N LEU A 33 -8.60 8.53 -4.68
CA LEU A 33 -7.52 7.66 -4.24
C LEU A 33 -6.90 8.18 -2.94
N ARG A 34 -6.55 9.48 -2.86
CA ARG A 34 -6.03 10.09 -1.63
C ARG A 34 -6.99 9.92 -0.45
N GLU A 35 -8.28 10.20 -0.64
CA GLU A 35 -9.32 10.03 0.39
C GLU A 35 -9.44 8.57 0.88
N ILE A 36 -9.48 7.61 -0.05
CA ILE A 36 -9.51 6.18 0.31
C ILE A 36 -8.23 5.80 1.05
N SER A 37 -7.08 6.30 0.62
CA SER A 37 -5.79 5.95 1.21
C SER A 37 -5.69 6.32 2.68
N THR A 38 -6.26 7.46 3.09
CA THR A 38 -6.36 7.83 4.51
C THR A 38 -7.19 6.82 5.30
N LEU A 39 -8.31 6.34 4.73
CA LEU A 39 -9.16 5.33 5.38
C LEU A 39 -8.47 3.97 5.44
N LEU A 40 -7.78 3.57 4.38
CA LEU A 40 -7.00 2.34 4.37
C LEU A 40 -5.81 2.40 5.34
N CYS A 41 -5.17 3.56 5.46
CA CYS A 41 -4.10 3.82 6.43
C CYS A 41 -4.59 3.55 7.85
N TYR A 42 -5.76 4.09 8.20
CA TYR A 42 -6.37 3.92 9.51
C TYR A 42 -6.62 2.43 9.85
N GLU A 43 -7.06 1.63 8.88
CA GLU A 43 -7.29 0.20 9.09
C GLU A 43 -5.99 -0.60 9.19
N VAL A 44 -5.02 -0.34 8.30
CA VAL A 44 -3.75 -1.08 8.29
C VAL A 44 -2.85 -0.74 9.49
N THR A 45 -3.13 0.34 10.23
CA THR A 45 -2.41 0.73 11.45
C THR A 45 -3.22 0.50 12.74
N ARG A 46 -4.33 -0.22 12.66
CA ARG A 46 -5.27 -0.41 13.79
C ARG A 46 -4.64 -1.07 15.03
N ASP A 47 -3.60 -1.88 14.83
CA ASP A 47 -2.93 -2.71 15.83
C ASP A 47 -1.54 -2.17 16.24
N LEU A 48 -1.23 -0.90 15.93
CA LEU A 48 0.03 -0.31 16.39
C LEU A 48 0.11 -0.28 17.92
N GLU A 49 1.28 -0.65 18.43
CA GLU A 49 1.55 -0.71 19.86
C GLU A 49 1.63 0.70 20.48
N LEU A 50 1.19 0.78 21.73
CA LEU A 50 1.20 2.00 22.51
C LEU A 50 2.06 1.81 23.74
N THR A 51 2.86 2.83 24.05
CA THR A 51 3.57 2.97 25.32
C THR A 51 3.10 4.22 26.05
N MET A 52 3.51 4.41 27.31
CA MET A 52 3.09 5.55 28.12
C MET A 52 4.18 6.61 28.17
N ALA A 53 3.80 7.88 28.03
CA ALA A 53 4.66 9.01 28.25
C ALA A 53 4.05 9.98 29.27
N THR A 54 4.85 10.44 30.23
CA THR A 54 4.46 11.50 31.14
C THR A 54 4.44 12.83 30.40
N ILE A 55 3.29 13.51 30.42
CA ILE A 55 3.07 14.80 29.77
C ILE A 55 2.50 15.81 30.78
N GLU A 56 2.66 17.10 30.47
CA GLU A 56 2.03 18.18 31.21
C GLU A 56 0.89 18.78 30.36
N THR A 57 -0.33 18.74 30.91
CA THR A 57 -1.48 19.43 30.33
C THR A 57 -1.56 20.85 30.92
N PRO A 58 -2.38 21.76 30.36
CA PRO A 58 -2.62 23.07 30.99
C PRO A 58 -3.18 23.01 32.43
N LEU A 59 -3.58 21.82 32.93
CA LEU A 59 -4.19 21.63 34.25
C LEU A 59 -3.29 20.87 35.23
N GLN A 60 -2.58 19.83 34.76
CA GLN A 60 -1.72 18.96 35.57
C GLN A 60 -0.87 18.00 34.73
N THR A 61 0.11 17.37 35.37
CA THR A 61 0.86 16.22 34.84
C THR A 61 0.00 14.96 34.80
N MET A 62 0.16 14.15 33.74
CA MET A 62 -0.46 12.83 33.62
C MET A 62 0.38 11.92 32.71
N ASP A 63 0.19 10.62 32.81
CA ASP A 63 0.71 9.67 31.82
C ASP A 63 -0.34 9.47 30.71
N SER A 64 0.10 9.50 29.45
CA SER A 64 -0.76 9.40 28.27
C SER A 64 -0.18 8.43 27.25
N PRO A 65 -1.02 7.65 26.51
CA PRO A 65 -0.53 6.74 25.50
C PRO A 65 0.05 7.47 24.28
N ILE A 66 1.17 6.96 23.79
CA ILE A 66 1.84 7.37 22.55
C ILE A 66 2.21 6.13 21.73
N LEU A 67 2.41 6.29 20.42
CA LEU A 67 2.90 5.18 19.58
C LEU A 67 4.26 4.70 20.06
N GLU A 68 4.39 3.40 20.22
CA GLU A 68 5.65 2.75 20.59
C GLU A 68 6.58 2.59 19.38
N GLY A 69 7.89 2.58 19.65
CA GLY A 69 8.92 2.24 18.66
C GLY A 69 9.30 3.36 17.69
N LYS A 70 10.01 2.97 16.63
CA LYS A 70 10.48 3.89 15.58
C LYS A 70 9.34 4.26 14.64
N LYS A 71 9.42 5.47 14.06
CA LYS A 71 8.52 5.94 13.00
C LYS A 71 8.35 4.89 11.87
N LEU A 72 7.12 4.68 11.42
CA LEU A 72 6.79 3.79 10.32
C LEU A 72 7.51 4.18 9.02
N VAL A 73 7.59 3.25 8.08
CA VAL A 73 8.01 3.51 6.70
C VAL A 73 6.85 3.23 5.75
N PHE A 74 6.50 4.19 4.89
CA PHE A 74 5.65 3.94 3.73
C PHE A 74 6.53 3.73 2.50
N ALA A 75 6.44 2.56 1.90
CA ALA A 75 7.24 2.16 0.75
C ALA A 75 6.37 2.14 -0.51
N SER A 76 6.52 3.15 -1.35
CA SER A 76 5.75 3.29 -2.58
C SER A 76 6.38 2.53 -3.74
N ILE A 77 5.63 1.64 -4.37
CA ILE A 77 6.01 1.06 -5.66
C ILE A 77 5.67 2.07 -6.75
N LEU A 78 6.70 2.59 -7.40
CA LEU A 78 6.56 3.62 -8.42
C LEU A 78 5.93 3.04 -9.69
N ARG A 79 5.06 3.79 -10.38
CA ARG A 79 4.62 5.17 -10.10
C ARG A 79 3.34 5.23 -9.28
N ALA A 80 2.43 4.26 -9.46
CA ALA A 80 1.06 4.33 -8.96
C ALA A 80 0.94 4.28 -7.43
N GLY A 81 1.91 3.68 -6.73
CA GLY A 81 2.01 3.68 -5.27
C GLY A 81 1.96 5.06 -4.64
N ASN A 82 2.43 6.10 -5.35
CA ASN A 82 2.44 7.48 -4.83
C ASN A 82 1.02 8.01 -4.58
N GLY A 83 0.02 7.51 -5.30
CA GLY A 83 -1.37 7.91 -5.07
C GLY A 83 -1.88 7.47 -3.70
N LEU A 84 -1.42 6.31 -3.23
CA LEU A 84 -1.71 5.80 -1.89
C LEU A 84 -0.87 6.52 -0.83
N LEU A 85 0.42 6.67 -1.10
CA LEU A 85 1.39 7.30 -0.20
C LEU A 85 0.91 8.66 0.31
N GLU A 86 0.44 9.55 -0.56
CA GLU A 86 0.03 10.90 -0.19
C GLU A 86 -1.10 10.91 0.85
N GLY A 87 -2.12 10.08 0.68
CA GLY A 87 -3.23 10.05 1.64
C GLY A 87 -2.89 9.33 2.95
N MET A 88 -1.89 8.45 2.94
CA MET A 88 -1.34 7.87 4.17
C MET A 88 -0.49 8.88 4.94
N LEU A 89 0.29 9.71 4.25
CA LEU A 89 1.07 10.79 4.88
C LEU A 89 0.19 11.88 5.48
N ASP A 90 -1.02 12.09 4.96
CA ASP A 90 -2.01 12.96 5.61
C ASP A 90 -2.38 12.47 7.01
N LEU A 91 -2.45 11.14 7.21
CA LEU A 91 -2.77 10.55 8.52
C LEU A 91 -1.53 10.42 9.42
N VAL A 92 -0.39 10.01 8.84
CA VAL A 92 0.87 9.78 9.57
C VAL A 92 2.00 10.60 8.93
N PRO A 93 2.03 11.93 9.17
CA PRO A 93 2.98 12.82 8.50
C PRO A 93 4.44 12.62 8.94
N SER A 94 4.64 11.94 10.06
CA SER A 94 5.97 11.66 10.60
C SER A 94 6.61 10.40 10.00
N ALA A 95 5.87 9.60 9.23
CA ALA A 95 6.37 8.39 8.59
C ALA A 95 7.55 8.71 7.66
N ARG A 96 8.53 7.80 7.60
CA ARG A 96 9.59 7.86 6.59
C ARG A 96 9.04 7.33 5.27
N VAL A 97 9.63 7.76 4.16
CA VAL A 97 9.21 7.34 2.83
C VAL A 97 10.33 6.56 2.17
N SER A 98 9.97 5.41 1.60
CA SER A 98 10.80 4.67 0.66
C SER A 98 10.14 4.65 -0.71
N HIS A 99 10.94 4.66 -1.75
CA HIS A 99 10.46 4.56 -3.12
C HIS A 99 11.17 3.40 -3.81
N ILE A 100 10.38 2.56 -4.47
CA ILE A 100 10.84 1.35 -5.12
C ILE A 100 10.39 1.43 -6.58
N GLY A 101 11.36 1.62 -7.47
CA GLY A 101 11.17 1.56 -8.90
C GLY A 101 11.53 0.19 -9.43
N VAL A 102 10.51 -0.62 -9.73
CA VAL A 102 10.67 -1.92 -10.37
C VAL A 102 9.79 -1.97 -11.61
N TYR A 103 10.32 -2.52 -12.70
CA TYR A 103 9.52 -2.95 -13.84
C TYR A 103 9.89 -4.38 -14.21
N ARG A 104 9.07 -5.00 -15.06
CA ARG A 104 9.35 -6.35 -15.57
C ARG A 104 10.01 -6.24 -16.94
N ASP A 105 11.17 -6.86 -17.08
CA ASP A 105 11.81 -7.01 -18.37
C ASP A 105 10.93 -7.88 -19.29
N HIS A 106 10.71 -7.45 -20.54
CA HIS A 106 9.75 -8.09 -21.44
C HIS A 106 10.27 -9.40 -22.03
N GLU A 107 11.58 -9.63 -22.04
CA GLU A 107 12.20 -10.81 -22.63
C GLU A 107 12.48 -11.88 -21.58
N THR A 108 13.08 -11.48 -20.46
CA THR A 108 13.51 -12.37 -19.37
C THR A 108 12.42 -12.59 -18.33
N LEU A 109 11.40 -11.74 -18.32
CA LEU A 109 10.32 -11.71 -17.33
C LEU A 109 10.82 -11.47 -15.89
N GLN A 110 12.09 -11.11 -15.71
CA GLN A 110 12.70 -10.80 -14.42
C GLN A 110 12.36 -9.37 -13.97
N PRO A 111 12.27 -9.12 -12.65
CA PRO A 111 12.15 -7.78 -12.14
C PRO A 111 13.46 -7.02 -12.30
N VAL A 112 13.40 -5.84 -12.90
CA VAL A 112 14.51 -4.89 -13.03
C VAL A 112 14.28 -3.73 -12.08
N GLU A 113 15.18 -3.59 -11.11
CA GLU A 113 15.25 -2.42 -10.23
C GLU A 113 15.85 -1.24 -11.01
N TYR A 114 15.09 -0.18 -11.19
CA TYR A 114 15.58 1.07 -11.79
C TYR A 114 15.79 2.18 -10.76
N TYR A 115 15.20 2.04 -9.57
CA TYR A 115 15.36 2.99 -8.47
C TYR A 115 15.08 2.32 -7.13
N PHE A 116 15.90 2.58 -6.14
CA PHE A 116 15.59 2.23 -4.77
C PHE A 116 16.18 3.25 -3.80
N LYS A 117 15.33 3.79 -2.94
CA LYS A 117 15.76 4.63 -1.82
C LYS A 117 14.90 4.33 -0.59
N ALA A 118 15.55 3.93 0.49
CA ALA A 118 14.92 3.69 1.79
C ALA A 118 15.77 4.27 2.93
N PRO A 119 15.21 4.48 4.13
CA PRO A 119 15.97 4.76 5.35
C PRO A 119 17.02 3.67 5.63
N GLU A 120 18.15 4.04 6.22
CA GLU A 120 19.23 3.09 6.54
C GLU A 120 18.81 2.07 7.61
N ASP A 121 17.93 2.47 8.54
CA ASP A 121 17.44 1.64 9.64
C ASP A 121 16.11 0.96 9.31
N VAL A 122 15.93 0.53 8.05
CA VAL A 122 14.68 -0.09 7.56
C VAL A 122 14.36 -1.40 8.29
N ALA A 123 15.38 -2.11 8.77
CA ALA A 123 15.23 -3.35 9.51
C ALA A 123 14.55 -3.17 10.88
N GLU A 124 14.58 -1.96 11.46
CA GLU A 124 14.03 -1.71 12.80
C GLU A 124 12.62 -1.08 12.76
N ARG A 125 11.95 -1.14 11.61
CA ARG A 125 10.70 -0.40 11.37
C ARG A 125 9.63 -1.31 10.79
N LEU A 126 8.38 -1.04 11.14
CA LEU A 126 7.24 -1.52 10.37
C LEU A 126 7.18 -0.78 9.04
N ILE A 127 7.16 -1.54 7.95
CA ILE A 127 7.06 -1.04 6.59
C ILE A 127 5.68 -1.37 6.02
N ILE A 128 4.98 -0.35 5.51
CA ILE A 128 3.75 -0.54 4.75
C ILE A 128 4.05 -0.26 3.29
N VAL A 129 4.08 -1.32 2.48
CA VAL A 129 4.34 -1.26 1.05
C VAL A 129 3.03 -0.99 0.33
N VAL A 130 3.02 -0.03 -0.59
CA VAL A 130 1.81 0.45 -1.26
C VAL A 130 1.90 0.39 -2.77
N ASP A 131 0.86 -0.17 -3.37
CA ASP A 131 0.61 -0.19 -4.81
C ASP A 131 -0.90 -0.35 -5.04
N PRO A 132 -1.57 0.49 -5.86
CA PRO A 132 -3.02 0.37 -6.07
C PRO A 132 -3.48 -1.01 -6.52
N MET A 133 -2.68 -1.78 -7.25
CA MET A 133 -3.14 -2.99 -7.93
C MET A 133 -2.27 -4.21 -7.60
N LEU A 134 -2.84 -5.20 -6.91
CA LEU A 134 -2.25 -6.53 -6.78
C LEU A 134 -2.80 -7.46 -7.87
N ALA A 135 -2.29 -7.29 -9.10
CA ALA A 135 -2.74 -8.03 -10.27
C ALA A 135 -2.11 -9.43 -10.34
N THR A 136 -0.94 -9.58 -10.96
CA THR A 136 -0.21 -10.86 -11.01
C THR A 136 0.62 -11.12 -9.76
N GLY A 137 0.89 -10.07 -8.96
CA GLY A 137 1.75 -10.10 -7.78
C GLY A 137 3.23 -9.83 -8.06
N ASN A 138 3.68 -9.89 -9.32
CA ASN A 138 5.12 -9.87 -9.65
C ASN A 138 5.85 -8.62 -9.16
N SER A 139 5.31 -7.42 -9.42
CA SER A 139 5.92 -6.16 -8.98
C SER A 139 5.98 -6.06 -7.46
N SER A 140 4.89 -6.47 -6.80
CA SER A 140 4.79 -6.47 -5.34
C SER A 140 5.77 -7.45 -4.71
N ILE A 141 5.86 -8.68 -5.22
CA ILE A 141 6.83 -9.71 -4.77
C ILE A 141 8.26 -9.16 -4.91
N ALA A 142 8.64 -8.66 -6.08
CA ALA A 142 9.96 -8.10 -6.30
C ALA A 142 10.29 -6.94 -5.35
N ALA A 143 9.31 -6.07 -5.05
CA ALA A 143 9.49 -4.99 -4.10
C ALA A 143 9.69 -5.50 -2.66
N ILE A 144 8.94 -6.54 -2.25
CA ILE A 144 9.13 -7.18 -0.94
C ILE A 144 10.51 -7.85 -0.87
N ASP A 145 10.92 -8.60 -1.90
CA ASP A 145 12.25 -9.21 -1.99
C ASP A 145 13.34 -8.15 -1.77
N LYS A 146 13.26 -7.01 -2.45
CA LYS A 146 14.22 -5.90 -2.32
C LYS A 146 14.25 -5.26 -0.94
N LEU A 147 13.12 -5.24 -0.23
CA LEU A 147 13.09 -4.77 1.16
C LEU A 147 13.72 -5.81 2.10
N LYS A 148 13.42 -7.09 1.91
CA LYS A 148 13.98 -8.19 2.71
C LYS A 148 15.48 -8.36 2.51
N GLU A 149 15.98 -8.19 1.29
CA GLU A 149 17.43 -8.10 0.98
C GLU A 149 18.15 -7.02 1.81
N ARG A 150 17.43 -5.99 2.25
CA ARG A 150 17.93 -4.89 3.08
C ARG A 150 17.60 -5.04 4.57
N GLY A 151 17.17 -6.24 4.98
CA GLY A 151 16.92 -6.60 6.38
C GLY A 151 15.51 -6.30 6.90
N ALA A 152 14.60 -5.82 6.04
CA ALA A 152 13.21 -5.64 6.43
C ALA A 152 12.54 -6.99 6.75
N HIS A 153 11.90 -7.09 7.91
CA HIS A 153 11.21 -8.31 8.33
C HIS A 153 9.81 -8.05 8.89
N ASN A 154 9.48 -6.80 9.25
CA ASN A 154 8.14 -6.40 9.65
C ASN A 154 7.47 -5.60 8.53
N ILE A 155 6.76 -6.30 7.65
CA ILE A 155 6.21 -5.72 6.42
C ILE A 155 4.71 -6.01 6.31
N ARG A 156 3.94 -5.01 5.87
CA ARG A 156 2.54 -5.13 5.44
C ARG A 156 2.45 -4.68 3.99
N PHE A 157 1.58 -5.31 3.21
CA PHE A 157 1.28 -4.87 1.85
C PHE A 157 -0.14 -4.33 1.79
N LEU A 158 -0.32 -3.12 1.24
CA LEU A 158 -1.60 -2.45 1.10
C LEU A 158 -1.86 -2.09 -0.36
N CYS A 159 -3.01 -2.52 -0.88
CA CYS A 159 -3.46 -2.16 -2.22
C CYS A 159 -4.92 -1.70 -2.25
N LEU A 160 -5.32 -1.08 -3.36
CA LEU A 160 -6.73 -0.73 -3.58
C LEU A 160 -7.51 -1.97 -4.05
N LEU A 161 -7.03 -2.65 -5.09
CA LEU A 161 -7.66 -3.82 -5.67
C LEU A 161 -6.69 -4.99 -5.73
N ALA A 162 -7.20 -6.19 -5.49
CA ALA A 162 -6.45 -7.43 -5.64
C ALA A 162 -7.21 -8.44 -6.51
N ALA A 163 -6.48 -9.22 -7.31
CA ALA A 163 -7.02 -10.39 -7.99
C ALA A 163 -6.65 -11.68 -7.22
N PRO A 164 -7.48 -12.73 -7.25
CA PRO A 164 -7.18 -14.00 -6.57
C PRO A 164 -5.85 -14.61 -7.01
N GLU A 165 -5.49 -14.48 -8.28
CA GLU A 165 -4.20 -14.91 -8.85
C GLU A 165 -3.03 -14.19 -8.18
N GLY A 166 -3.09 -12.87 -8.09
CA GLY A 166 -2.05 -12.05 -7.45
C GLY A 166 -1.91 -12.33 -5.97
N ILE A 167 -3.03 -12.50 -5.26
CA ILE A 167 -3.02 -12.90 -3.85
C ILE A 167 -2.33 -14.25 -3.68
N ARG A 168 -2.69 -15.26 -4.48
CA ARG A 168 -2.08 -16.60 -4.39
C ARG A 168 -0.57 -16.53 -4.63
N ASN A 169 -0.14 -15.85 -5.70
CA ASN A 169 1.28 -15.73 -6.03
C ASN A 169 2.06 -14.98 -4.93
N PHE A 170 1.51 -13.86 -4.46
CA PHE A 170 2.13 -13.03 -3.42
C PHE A 170 2.25 -13.78 -2.10
N ARG A 171 1.17 -14.43 -1.65
CA ARG A 171 1.16 -15.19 -0.38
C ARG A 171 2.02 -16.46 -0.47
N ALA A 172 2.19 -17.05 -1.64
CA ALA A 172 3.12 -18.17 -1.84
C ALA A 172 4.59 -17.72 -1.72
N ALA A 173 4.93 -16.55 -2.26
CA ALA A 173 6.29 -16.00 -2.15
C ALA A 173 6.60 -15.41 -0.76
N HIS A 174 5.61 -14.76 -0.14
CA HIS A 174 5.74 -14.06 1.14
C HIS A 174 4.59 -14.38 2.09
N PRO A 175 4.53 -15.62 2.62
CA PRO A 175 3.47 -16.03 3.55
C PRO A 175 3.49 -15.26 4.88
N ASP A 176 4.59 -14.60 5.20
CA ASP A 176 4.80 -13.74 6.37
C ASP A 176 4.29 -12.30 6.19
N VAL A 177 3.97 -11.87 4.96
CA VAL A 177 3.52 -10.49 4.69
C VAL A 177 2.00 -10.44 4.52
N PRO A 178 1.25 -9.88 5.49
CA PRO A 178 -0.19 -9.72 5.36
C PRO A 178 -0.56 -8.71 4.27
N VAL A 179 -1.67 -8.97 3.59
CA VAL A 179 -2.23 -8.15 2.52
C VAL A 179 -3.49 -7.46 3.02
N PHE A 180 -3.57 -6.14 2.84
CA PHE A 180 -4.75 -5.32 3.10
C PHE A 180 -5.25 -4.79 1.76
N THR A 181 -6.54 -4.93 1.48
CA THR A 181 -7.12 -4.46 0.21
C THR A 181 -8.52 -3.92 0.37
N ALA A 182 -8.94 -2.96 -0.46
CA ALA A 182 -10.31 -2.46 -0.44
C ALA A 182 -11.30 -3.42 -1.12
N ALA A 183 -10.84 -4.21 -2.10
CA ALA A 183 -11.66 -5.22 -2.75
C ALA A 183 -10.83 -6.33 -3.39
N ILE A 184 -11.38 -7.54 -3.37
CA ILE A 184 -10.90 -8.68 -4.15
C ILE A 184 -11.83 -8.84 -5.34
N ASP A 185 -11.29 -8.69 -6.54
CA ASP A 185 -12.01 -8.80 -7.80
C ASP A 185 -12.02 -10.25 -8.31
N SER A 186 -12.63 -10.49 -9.47
CA SER A 186 -12.97 -11.87 -9.89
C SER A 186 -11.79 -12.66 -10.46
N HIS A 187 -11.00 -12.07 -11.36
CA HIS A 187 -9.91 -12.75 -12.08
C HIS A 187 -9.02 -11.73 -12.81
N LEU A 188 -7.95 -12.23 -13.42
CA LEU A 188 -7.18 -11.50 -14.43
C LEU A 188 -7.65 -11.87 -15.85
N ASN A 189 -7.71 -10.91 -16.76
CA ASN A 189 -7.85 -11.21 -18.19
C ASN A 189 -6.52 -11.67 -18.81
N GLU A 190 -6.54 -12.03 -20.10
CA GLU A 190 -5.34 -12.51 -20.84
C GLU A 190 -4.18 -11.52 -20.88
N LYS A 191 -4.46 -10.23 -20.67
CA LYS A 191 -3.45 -9.16 -20.62
C LYS A 191 -2.96 -8.85 -19.20
N GLY A 192 -3.45 -9.58 -18.19
CA GLY A 192 -3.08 -9.39 -16.79
C GLY A 192 -3.79 -8.24 -16.07
N TYR A 193 -4.86 -7.68 -16.65
CA TYR A 193 -5.69 -6.68 -15.95
C TYR A 193 -6.70 -7.35 -15.02
N ILE A 194 -6.90 -6.74 -13.85
CA ILE A 194 -7.92 -7.15 -12.87
C ILE A 194 -9.33 -6.90 -13.45
N MET A 195 -10.23 -7.88 -13.30
CA MET A 195 -11.61 -7.82 -13.79
C MET A 195 -12.63 -7.90 -12.64
N PRO A 196 -13.61 -6.98 -12.54
CA PRO A 196 -13.88 -5.85 -13.44
C PRO A 196 -12.87 -4.70 -13.33
N GLY A 197 -12.10 -4.63 -12.25
CA GLY A 197 -11.01 -3.68 -12.07
C GLY A 197 -11.43 -2.22 -12.16
N LEU A 198 -10.44 -1.38 -12.48
CA LEU A 198 -10.62 0.06 -12.72
C LEU A 198 -9.79 0.58 -13.90
N GLY A 199 -9.24 -0.32 -14.73
CA GLY A 199 -8.27 -0.01 -15.78
C GLY A 199 -6.84 0.11 -15.24
N ASP A 200 -6.00 0.90 -15.93
CA ASP A 200 -4.64 1.21 -15.48
C ASP A 200 -4.65 2.33 -14.43
N ALA A 201 -4.27 2.01 -13.20
CA ALA A 201 -4.28 2.98 -12.10
C ALA A 201 -3.29 4.13 -12.34
N GLY A 202 -2.11 3.86 -12.89
CA GLY A 202 -1.09 4.85 -13.16
C GLY A 202 -1.57 5.86 -14.20
N ASP A 203 -2.11 5.38 -15.32
CA ASP A 203 -2.64 6.25 -16.37
C ASP A 203 -3.82 7.07 -15.89
N ARG A 204 -4.72 6.48 -15.10
CA ARG A 204 -5.86 7.21 -14.54
C ARG A 204 -5.46 8.26 -13.52
N MET A 205 -4.35 8.07 -12.81
CA MET A 205 -3.81 9.05 -11.87
C MET A 205 -3.06 10.20 -12.56
N TYR A 206 -2.31 9.90 -13.62
CA TYR A 206 -1.38 10.85 -14.24
C TYR A 206 -1.84 11.40 -15.59
N GLY A 207 -2.91 10.84 -16.18
CA GLY A 207 -3.41 11.24 -17.49
C GLY A 207 -2.51 10.79 -18.64
N THR A 208 -1.83 9.66 -18.49
CA THR A 208 -0.93 9.07 -19.51
C THR A 208 -1.64 8.00 -20.35
N LYS A 209 -0.96 7.54 -21.42
CA LYS A 209 -1.34 6.41 -22.27
C LYS A 209 -0.11 5.55 -22.53
#